data_AF-A0A6I6CAJ3-F1
#
_entry.id   AF-A0A6I6CAJ3-F1
#
_cell.length_a   1.000
_cell.length_b   1.000
_cell.length_c   1.000
_cell.angle_alpha   90.00
_cell.angle_beta   90.00
_cell.angle_gamma   90.00
#
_symmetry.space_group_name_H-M   'P 1'
#
loop_
_entity.id
_entity.type
_entity.pdbx_description
1 polymer ?
#
loop_
_entity_poly.entity_id
_entity_poly.type
_entity_poly.pdbx_seq_one_letter_code
_entity_poly.pdbx_strand_id
1 'polypeptide(L)'
;MNEIKIDDIILELTSLHRQLNHLLFNNELKELKINVADNIRSKNKLTKGHFEPRSKWEDEDMQIIIWTLSLNGDPFYVIEVLIHEMVHQWNYQNNIKDVENNGRHNKKFRDVAIKVGLSIPKTIRGEGINDHGKGFNRTSISKDLMKILEKELDFNREVMQFKHQYALDYEPKSYNKRFSYYCACDYYKNVKFTISKKLNILCKDCNVTFKIEQ
;
A
#
# COMPACT_ATOMS: atom_id res chain seq x y z
N MET A 1 21.60 20.36 17.83
CA MET A 1 20.76 19.25 17.37
C MET A 1 21.65 18.04 17.26
N ASN A 2 21.33 16.95 17.96
CA ASN A 2 22.03 15.68 17.75
C ASN A 2 21.66 15.14 16.35
N GLU A 3 22.63 14.52 15.69
CA GLU A 3 22.42 13.83 14.42
C GLU A 3 21.50 12.62 14.65
N ILE A 4 20.33 12.60 13.99
CA ILE A 4 19.39 11.47 14.05
C ILE A 4 20.01 10.28 13.32
N LYS A 5 20.12 9.15 14.02
CA LYS A 5 20.63 7.90 13.47
C LYS A 5 19.49 6.96 13.09
N ILE A 6 19.79 6.00 12.24
CA ILE A 6 18.83 4.94 11.86
C ILE A 6 18.34 4.17 13.10
N ASP A 7 19.20 3.97 14.10
CA ASP A 7 18.83 3.31 15.36
C ASP A 7 17.74 4.09 16.13
N ASP A 8 17.76 5.42 16.10
CA ASP A 8 16.72 6.25 16.71
C ASP A 8 15.37 6.00 16.03
N ILE A 9 15.38 5.89 14.70
CA ILE A 9 14.17 5.59 13.90
C ILE A 9 13.67 4.18 14.21
N ILE A 10 14.56 3.18 14.33
CA ILE A 10 14.19 1.80 14.68
C ILE A 10 13.55 1.74 16.07
N LEU A 11 14.13 2.43 17.05
CA LEU A 11 13.59 2.53 18.40
C LEU A 11 12.19 3.16 18.40
N GLU A 12 12.03 4.27 17.66
CA GLU A 12 10.75 4.97 17.55
C GLU A 12 9.68 4.12 16.87
N LEU A 13 10.02 3.44 15.76
CA LEU A 13 9.11 2.52 15.08
C LEU A 13 8.72 1.34 15.96
N THR A 14 9.64 0.85 16.81
CA THR A 14 9.37 -0.24 17.77
C THR A 14 8.38 0.20 18.84
N SER A 15 8.52 1.43 19.35
CA SER A 15 7.54 2.05 20.24
C SER A 15 6.18 2.20 19.56
N LEU A 16 6.16 2.74 18.34
CA LEU A 16 4.94 2.91 17.55
C LEU A 16 4.24 1.60 17.26
N HIS A 17 4.95 0.51 16.96
CA HIS A 17 4.36 -0.81 16.77
C HIS A 17 3.60 -1.28 18.02
N ARG A 18 4.17 -1.12 19.21
CA ARG A 18 3.49 -1.46 20.47
C ARG A 18 2.24 -0.63 20.70
N GLN A 19 2.31 0.69 20.45
CA GLN A 19 1.16 1.59 20.58
C GLN A 19 0.06 1.23 19.57
N LEU A 20 0.42 0.98 18.31
CA LEU A 20 -0.52 0.58 17.26
C LEU A 20 -1.12 -0.80 17.53
N ASN A 21 -0.38 -1.73 18.12
CA ASN A 21 -0.89 -3.03 18.53
C ASN A 21 -1.99 -2.87 19.59
N HIS A 22 -1.76 -1.99 20.57
CA HIS A 22 -2.77 -1.64 21.56
C HIS A 22 -4.01 -1.00 20.92
N LEU A 23 -3.80 -0.01 20.05
CA LEU A 23 -4.88 0.80 19.46
C LEU A 23 -5.72 0.04 18.41
N LEU A 24 -5.08 -0.80 17.59
CA LEU A 24 -5.69 -1.36 16.38
C LEU A 24 -5.86 -2.88 16.42
N PHE A 25 -5.12 -3.58 17.27
CA PHE A 25 -5.05 -5.05 17.29
C PHE A 25 -5.27 -5.65 18.68
N ASN A 26 -5.82 -4.89 19.64
CA ASN A 26 -6.15 -5.36 20.99
C ASN A 26 -4.98 -6.03 21.75
N ASN A 27 -3.74 -5.60 21.50
CA ASN A 27 -2.53 -6.23 22.05
C ASN A 27 -2.32 -7.71 21.66
N GLU A 28 -2.95 -8.18 20.59
CA GLU A 28 -2.85 -9.59 20.18
C GLU A 28 -1.60 -9.86 19.30
N LEU A 29 -0.95 -8.83 18.75
CA LEU A 29 0.28 -9.03 17.99
C LEU A 29 1.48 -9.30 18.90
N LYS A 30 2.21 -10.39 18.61
CA LYS A 30 3.50 -10.65 19.28
C LYS A 30 4.54 -9.57 18.96
N GLU A 31 5.47 -9.35 19.89
CA GLU A 31 6.65 -8.52 19.62
C GLU A 31 7.48 -9.12 18.47
N LEU A 32 8.12 -8.25 17.70
CA LEU A 32 8.97 -8.62 16.57
C LEU A 32 10.09 -7.60 16.38
N LYS A 33 11.08 -7.96 15.55
CA LYS A 33 12.21 -7.06 15.23
C LYS A 33 11.79 -6.06 14.15
N ILE A 34 12.02 -4.77 14.38
CA ILE A 34 11.87 -3.75 13.35
C ILE A 34 13.25 -3.38 12.83
N ASN A 35 13.38 -3.28 11.51
CA ASN A 35 14.61 -2.85 10.86
C ASN A 35 14.32 -1.80 9.80
N VAL A 36 15.28 -0.90 9.61
CA VAL A 36 15.28 0.07 8.51
C VAL A 36 16.41 -0.31 7.56
N ALA A 37 16.09 -0.49 6.29
CA ALA A 37 17.06 -0.98 5.30
C ALA A 37 17.01 -0.18 3.99
N ASP A 38 18.14 -0.17 3.30
CA ASP A 38 18.26 0.46 1.99
C ASP A 38 17.70 -0.43 0.87
N ASN A 39 16.89 0.17 0.01
CA ASN A 39 16.34 -0.49 -1.18
C ASN A 39 17.11 -0.13 -2.47
N ILE A 40 18.40 0.24 -2.34
CA ILE A 40 19.23 0.74 -3.46
C ILE A 40 19.29 -0.27 -4.63
N ARG A 41 19.23 -1.58 -4.33
CA ARG A 41 19.30 -2.65 -5.34
C ARG A 41 17.96 -2.96 -6.02
N SER A 42 16.84 -2.41 -5.55
CA SER A 42 15.50 -2.64 -6.14
C SER A 42 14.77 -1.34 -6.50
N LYS A 43 15.47 -0.33 -7.04
CA LYS A 43 14.84 0.91 -7.55
C LYS A 43 13.64 0.69 -8.48
N ASN A 44 13.58 -0.47 -9.16
CA ASN A 44 12.48 -0.84 -10.04
C ASN A 44 11.25 -1.45 -9.32
N LYS A 45 11.38 -1.83 -8.03
CA LYS A 45 10.29 -2.32 -7.19
C LYS A 45 10.03 -1.29 -6.08
N LEU A 46 8.92 -0.56 -6.21
CA LEU A 46 8.43 0.43 -5.24
C LEU A 46 7.84 -0.26 -3.99
N THR A 47 8.65 -1.05 -3.30
CA THR A 47 8.28 -1.71 -2.04
C THR A 47 8.68 -0.78 -0.89
N LYS A 48 7.69 -0.43 -0.05
CA LYS A 48 7.83 0.54 1.04
C LYS A 48 8.16 -0.10 2.39
N GLY A 49 7.63 -1.30 2.62
CA GLY A 49 7.95 -2.16 3.75
C GLY A 49 7.88 -3.64 3.35
N HIS A 50 8.28 -4.51 4.26
CA HIS A 50 8.11 -5.95 4.12
C HIS A 50 8.02 -6.64 5.49
N PHE A 51 6.96 -7.41 5.69
CA PHE A 51 6.85 -8.38 6.78
C PHE A 51 7.50 -9.72 6.41
N GLU A 52 8.44 -10.17 7.24
CA GLU A 52 9.10 -11.47 7.15
C GLU A 52 8.64 -12.39 8.29
N PRO A 53 7.89 -13.48 8.01
CA PRO A 53 7.37 -14.37 9.06
C PRO A 53 8.43 -15.28 9.69
N ARG A 54 9.59 -15.43 9.04
CA ARG A 54 10.74 -16.20 9.50
C ARG A 54 12.00 -15.52 9.03
N SER A 55 12.74 -14.91 9.95
CA SER A 55 14.10 -14.47 9.64
C SER A 55 15.03 -15.69 9.57
N LYS A 56 16.05 -15.66 8.69
CA LYS A 56 17.04 -16.75 8.55
C LYS A 56 18.08 -16.78 9.67
N TRP A 57 17.88 -15.98 10.71
CA TRP A 57 18.77 -15.90 11.86
C TRP A 57 18.40 -16.97 12.88
N GLU A 58 19.35 -17.36 13.73
CA GLU A 58 19.19 -18.43 14.72
C GLU A 58 18.03 -18.19 15.70
N ASP A 59 17.57 -16.94 15.82
CA ASP A 59 16.45 -16.54 16.68
C ASP A 59 15.05 -16.77 16.05
N GLU A 60 14.94 -17.18 14.78
CA GLU A 60 13.67 -17.44 14.05
C GLU A 60 12.53 -16.40 14.22
N ASP A 61 12.84 -15.17 14.64
CA ASP A 61 11.83 -14.18 14.96
C ASP A 61 11.24 -13.55 13.70
N MET A 62 9.96 -13.15 13.82
CA MET A 62 9.28 -12.30 12.85
C MET A 62 9.99 -10.95 12.75
N GLN A 63 9.88 -10.32 11.58
CA GLN A 63 10.49 -9.02 11.34
C GLN A 63 9.61 -8.13 10.45
N ILE A 64 9.62 -6.83 10.72
CA ILE A 64 9.15 -5.80 9.78
C ILE A 64 10.34 -4.99 9.31
N ILE A 65 10.52 -4.90 8.00
CA ILE A 65 11.53 -4.08 7.35
C ILE A 65 10.84 -2.86 6.77
N ILE A 66 11.25 -1.66 7.18
CA ILE A 66 10.86 -0.40 6.55
C ILE A 66 11.99 0.03 5.61
N TRP A 67 11.67 0.23 4.33
CA TRP A 67 12.68 0.67 3.36
C TRP A 67 12.93 2.17 3.49
N THR A 68 14.17 2.61 3.29
CA THR A 68 14.52 4.05 3.33
C THR A 68 13.76 4.91 2.31
N LEU A 69 13.20 4.29 1.26
CA LEU A 69 12.24 4.90 0.32
C LEU A 69 11.01 5.49 1.01
N SER A 70 10.65 4.96 2.17
CA SER A 70 9.47 5.36 2.94
C SER A 70 9.72 6.56 3.86
N LEU A 71 10.98 6.89 4.13
CA LEU A 71 11.37 7.97 5.05
C LEU A 71 11.36 9.32 4.31
N ASN A 72 10.17 9.82 3.95
CA ASN A 72 9.98 11.01 3.12
C ASN A 72 9.84 12.32 3.92
N GLY A 73 9.96 12.26 5.24
CA GLY A 73 9.77 13.40 6.15
C GLY A 73 8.33 13.59 6.63
N ASP A 74 7.37 12.77 6.18
CA ASP A 74 6.02 12.71 6.75
C ASP A 74 5.91 11.51 7.71
N PRO A 75 5.79 11.74 9.04
CA PRO A 75 5.64 10.67 10.02
C PRO A 75 4.47 9.73 9.71
N PHE A 76 3.35 10.28 9.26
CA PHE A 76 2.13 9.48 9.04
C PHE A 76 2.23 8.61 7.80
N TYR A 77 3.06 9.00 6.84
CA TYR A 77 3.37 8.15 5.70
C TYR A 77 4.18 6.91 6.11
N VAL A 78 5.16 7.06 7.02
CA VAL A 78 5.91 5.91 7.56
C VAL A 78 5.01 5.04 8.45
N ILE A 79 4.14 5.67 9.26
CA ILE A 79 3.15 4.97 10.10
C ILE A 79 2.16 4.18 9.23
N GLU A 80 1.70 4.72 8.10
CA GLU A 80 0.86 3.99 7.13
C GLU A 80 1.54 2.70 6.68
N VAL A 81 2.83 2.77 6.33
CA VAL A 81 3.62 1.61 5.91
C VAL A 81 3.75 0.62 7.07
N LEU A 82 4.00 1.09 8.30
CA LEU A 82 4.07 0.22 9.47
C LEU A 82 2.74 -0.52 9.70
N ILE A 83 1.60 0.18 9.66
CA ILE A 83 0.27 -0.45 9.82
C ILE A 83 0.01 -1.46 8.70
N HIS A 84 0.42 -1.16 7.46
CA HIS A 84 0.33 -2.10 6.33
C HIS A 84 1.05 -3.42 6.64
N GLU A 85 2.28 -3.36 7.11
CA GLU A 85 3.04 -4.56 7.47
C GLU A 85 2.49 -5.25 8.73
N MET A 86 1.91 -4.50 9.68
CA MET A 86 1.21 -5.08 10.83
C MET A 86 -0.05 -5.86 10.43
N VAL A 87 -0.73 -5.47 9.34
CA VAL A 87 -1.84 -6.28 8.78
C VAL A 87 -1.32 -7.64 8.29
N HIS A 88 -0.15 -7.69 7.65
CA HIS A 88 0.49 -8.94 7.26
C HIS A 88 0.86 -9.78 8.48
N GLN A 89 1.43 -9.15 9.52
CA GLN A 89 1.72 -9.82 10.78
C GLN A 89 0.47 -10.44 11.40
N TRP A 90 -0.61 -9.66 11.51
CA TRP A 90 -1.90 -10.12 12.04
C TRP A 90 -2.41 -11.35 11.29
N ASN A 91 -2.41 -11.25 9.97
CA ASN A 91 -2.88 -12.33 9.11
C ASN A 91 -2.02 -13.59 9.28
N TYR A 92 -0.69 -13.45 9.31
CA TYR A 92 0.21 -14.57 9.55
C TYR A 92 -0.06 -15.26 10.90
N GLN A 93 -0.17 -14.48 11.99
CA GLN A 93 -0.41 -15.03 13.34
C GLN A 93 -1.78 -15.70 13.49
N ASN A 94 -2.76 -15.30 12.66
CA ASN A 94 -4.09 -15.89 12.61
C ASN A 94 -4.25 -16.96 11.50
N ASN A 95 -3.15 -17.43 10.89
CA ASN A 95 -3.16 -18.41 9.80
C ASN A 95 -4.01 -17.99 8.57
N ILE A 96 -4.08 -16.68 8.32
CA ILE A 96 -4.79 -16.07 7.19
C ILE A 96 -3.80 -15.87 6.05
N LYS A 97 -3.94 -16.65 4.97
CA LYS A 97 -3.23 -16.40 3.72
C LYS A 97 -3.78 -15.16 3.02
N ASP A 98 -3.07 -14.05 3.09
CA ASP A 98 -3.51 -12.72 2.64
C ASP A 98 -2.84 -12.23 1.34
N VAL A 99 -1.84 -12.99 0.88
CA VAL A 99 -1.14 -12.77 -0.40
C VAL A 99 -1.27 -14.01 -1.31
N GLU A 100 -1.52 -13.78 -2.59
CA GLU A 100 -1.55 -14.82 -3.64
C GLU A 100 -0.13 -15.24 -4.07
N ASN A 101 0.01 -16.35 -4.80
CA ASN A 101 1.32 -16.87 -5.21
C ASN A 101 2.13 -15.88 -6.09
N ASN A 102 1.47 -14.91 -6.73
CA ASN A 102 2.11 -13.84 -7.51
C ASN A 102 2.45 -12.59 -6.69
N GLY A 103 2.34 -12.64 -5.35
CA GLY A 103 2.59 -11.48 -4.47
C GLY A 103 1.42 -10.50 -4.38
N ARG A 104 0.23 -10.84 -4.91
CA ARG A 104 -0.93 -9.95 -4.90
C ARG A 104 -1.71 -10.05 -3.60
N HIS A 105 -1.89 -8.92 -2.91
CA HIS A 105 -2.78 -8.82 -1.75
C HIS A 105 -4.21 -9.18 -2.16
N ASN A 106 -4.83 -10.09 -1.41
CA ASN A 106 -6.15 -10.63 -1.68
C ASN A 106 -7.24 -9.98 -0.79
N LYS A 107 -8.49 -10.43 -0.91
CA LYS A 107 -9.62 -9.84 -0.16
C LYS A 107 -9.47 -9.96 1.36
N LYS A 108 -8.76 -10.97 1.86
CA LYS A 108 -8.51 -11.15 3.30
C LYS A 108 -7.60 -10.04 3.83
N PHE A 109 -6.56 -9.68 3.07
CA PHE A 109 -5.75 -8.50 3.38
C PHE A 109 -6.62 -7.24 3.44
N ARG A 110 -7.43 -7.01 2.40
CA ARG A 110 -8.34 -5.85 2.31
C ARG A 110 -9.22 -5.75 3.55
N ASP A 111 -9.86 -6.85 3.94
CA ASP A 111 -10.86 -6.84 5.00
C ASP A 111 -10.23 -6.47 6.35
N VAL A 112 -9.04 -6.98 6.63
CA VAL A 112 -8.28 -6.60 7.83
C VAL A 112 -7.78 -5.16 7.74
N ALA A 113 -7.20 -4.75 6.60
CA ALA A 113 -6.73 -3.38 6.39
C ALA A 113 -7.84 -2.35 6.64
N ILE A 114 -9.05 -2.60 6.12
CA ILE A 114 -10.22 -1.74 6.35
C ILE A 114 -10.64 -1.78 7.83
N LYS A 115 -10.66 -2.96 8.45
CA LYS A 115 -11.02 -3.13 9.87
C LYS A 115 -10.11 -2.32 10.80
N VAL A 116 -8.82 -2.24 10.50
CA VAL A 116 -7.85 -1.45 11.29
C VAL A 116 -7.80 0.04 10.91
N GLY A 117 -8.71 0.49 10.02
CA GLY A 117 -8.86 1.89 9.67
C GLY A 117 -8.04 2.38 8.48
N LEU A 118 -7.39 1.48 7.71
CA LEU A 118 -6.80 1.85 6.43
C LEU A 118 -7.89 1.99 5.36
N SER A 119 -7.71 3.00 4.51
CA SER A 119 -8.47 3.18 3.29
C SER A 119 -7.76 2.51 2.12
N ILE A 120 -8.54 1.93 1.22
CA ILE A 120 -8.04 1.35 -0.01
C ILE A 120 -8.72 2.09 -1.18
N PRO A 121 -7.97 2.58 -2.18
CA PRO A 121 -8.55 3.31 -3.28
C PRO A 121 -9.56 2.46 -4.06
N LYS A 122 -10.68 3.09 -4.47
CA LYS A 122 -11.62 2.50 -5.42
C LYS A 122 -10.93 2.36 -6.77
N THR A 123 -11.20 1.28 -7.46
CA THR A 123 -10.51 0.94 -8.71
C THR A 123 -11.45 1.04 -9.89
N ILE A 124 -10.92 1.43 -11.05
CA ILE A 124 -11.69 1.94 -12.19
C ILE A 124 -12.44 0.83 -12.97
N ARG A 125 -12.64 -0.38 -12.42
CA ARG A 125 -13.44 -1.44 -13.08
C ARG A 125 -14.41 -2.15 -12.14
N GLY A 126 -15.69 -1.77 -12.26
CA GLY A 126 -16.85 -2.44 -11.63
C GLY A 126 -16.97 -2.21 -10.11
N GLU A 127 -17.94 -2.88 -9.49
CA GLU A 127 -18.11 -2.94 -8.02
C GLU A 127 -16.95 -3.66 -7.29
N GLY A 128 -15.95 -4.12 -8.04
CA GLY A 128 -14.75 -4.77 -7.53
C GLY A 128 -13.64 -3.77 -7.23
N ILE A 129 -13.07 -3.89 -6.04
CA ILE A 129 -11.87 -3.18 -5.60
C ILE A 129 -10.65 -4.02 -6.06
N ASN A 130 -9.95 -3.67 -7.14
CA ASN A 130 -8.53 -3.97 -7.38
C ASN A 130 -7.93 -3.12 -8.53
N ASP A 131 -6.76 -2.53 -8.27
CA ASP A 131 -5.96 -1.86 -9.29
C ASP A 131 -5.41 -2.97 -10.18
N HIS A 132 -5.59 -2.87 -11.50
CA HIS A 132 -5.24 -3.91 -12.47
C HIS A 132 -3.92 -4.62 -12.14
N GLY A 133 -4.01 -5.88 -11.70
CA GLY A 133 -2.88 -6.77 -11.42
C GLY A 133 -2.15 -6.53 -10.08
N LYS A 134 -2.46 -5.48 -9.32
CA LYS A 134 -1.75 -5.12 -8.06
C LYS A 134 -2.51 -5.46 -6.79
N GLY A 135 -3.78 -5.88 -6.90
CA GLY A 135 -4.59 -6.29 -5.75
C GLY A 135 -4.87 -5.13 -4.81
N PHE A 136 -4.78 -5.40 -3.51
CA PHE A 136 -5.08 -4.47 -2.41
C PHE A 136 -3.84 -3.86 -1.76
N ASN A 137 -2.71 -3.84 -2.47
CA ASN A 137 -1.42 -3.42 -1.92
C ASN A 137 -1.30 -1.91 -1.64
N ARG A 138 -2.22 -1.10 -2.18
CA ARG A 138 -2.27 0.34 -1.95
C ARG A 138 -3.22 0.62 -0.80
N THR A 139 -2.66 1.14 0.28
CA THR A 139 -3.38 1.59 1.45
C THR A 139 -3.07 3.06 1.70
N SER A 140 -3.95 3.74 2.43
CA SER A 140 -3.71 5.07 2.99
C SER A 140 -4.42 5.18 4.33
N ILE A 141 -3.92 5.99 5.25
CA ILE A 141 -4.62 6.25 6.52
C ILE A 141 -5.99 6.88 6.21
N SER A 142 -7.09 6.31 6.74
CA SER A 142 -8.41 6.93 6.59
C SER A 142 -8.52 8.21 7.41
N LYS A 143 -9.46 9.10 7.08
CA LYS A 143 -9.66 10.35 7.84
C LYS A 143 -9.96 10.11 9.32
N ASP A 144 -10.69 9.04 9.62
CA ASP A 144 -11.05 8.72 11.01
C ASP A 144 -9.86 8.12 11.75
N LEU A 145 -9.10 7.23 11.10
CA LEU A 145 -7.86 6.71 11.67
C LEU A 145 -6.86 7.85 11.90
N MET A 146 -6.71 8.79 10.98
CA MET A 146 -5.80 9.94 11.13
C MET A 146 -6.06 10.71 12.43
N LYS A 147 -7.34 11.03 12.71
CA LYS A 147 -7.73 11.74 13.94
C LYS A 147 -7.38 10.96 15.21
N ILE A 148 -7.53 9.63 15.16
CA ILE A 148 -7.17 8.76 16.28
C ILE A 148 -5.64 8.77 16.46
N LEU A 149 -4.88 8.57 15.37
CA LEU A 149 -3.42 8.55 15.43
C LEU A 149 -2.84 9.87 15.92
N GLU A 150 -3.36 11.01 15.47
CA GLU A 150 -2.92 12.34 15.92
C GLU A 150 -3.16 12.58 17.42
N LYS A 151 -4.19 11.95 17.99
CA LYS A 151 -4.59 12.12 19.38
C LYS A 151 -3.91 11.13 20.32
N GLU A 152 -3.76 9.89 19.89
CA GLU A 152 -3.40 8.77 20.77
C GLU A 152 -1.95 8.31 20.61
N LEU A 153 -1.28 8.59 19.48
CA LEU A 153 0.13 8.22 19.33
C LEU A 153 1.06 9.23 19.98
N ASP A 154 1.98 8.72 20.78
CA ASP A 154 3.08 9.47 21.38
C ASP A 154 4.40 9.02 20.77
N PHE A 155 5.02 9.90 19.98
CA PHE A 155 6.28 9.60 19.31
C PHE A 155 7.12 10.86 19.08
N ASN A 156 8.43 10.67 18.97
CA ASN A 156 9.34 11.76 18.62
C ASN A 156 9.15 12.19 17.15
N ARG A 157 8.45 13.32 16.97
CA ARG A 157 8.17 13.88 15.65
C ARG A 157 9.44 14.25 14.88
N GLU A 158 10.49 14.73 15.53
CA GLU A 158 11.74 15.09 14.85
C GLU A 158 12.41 13.85 14.24
N VAL A 159 12.44 12.74 14.99
CA VAL A 159 12.96 11.44 14.51
C VAL A 159 12.11 10.92 13.35
N MET A 160 10.79 10.96 13.46
CA MET A 160 9.89 10.45 12.41
C MET A 160 9.77 11.38 11.19
N GLN A 161 10.17 12.65 11.30
CA GLN A 161 10.28 13.60 10.19
C GLN A 161 11.62 13.48 9.44
N PHE A 162 12.43 12.47 9.76
CA PHE A 162 13.65 12.19 9.02
C PHE A 162 13.35 11.93 7.53
N LYS A 163 13.97 12.72 6.66
CA LYS A 163 13.91 12.55 5.20
C LYS A 163 15.20 11.94 4.67
N HIS A 164 15.13 10.71 4.19
CA HIS A 164 16.27 10.06 3.55
C HIS A 164 16.47 10.57 2.11
N GLN A 165 17.72 10.66 1.66
CA GLN A 165 18.07 11.09 0.28
C GLN A 165 17.44 10.23 -0.84
N TYR A 166 17.10 8.98 -0.52
CA TYR A 166 16.47 8.05 -1.46
C TYR A 166 14.96 7.91 -1.25
N ALA A 167 14.35 8.76 -0.44
CA ALA A 167 12.92 8.74 -0.22
C ALA A 167 12.16 9.02 -1.52
N LEU A 168 11.00 8.39 -1.69
CA LEU A 168 10.11 8.71 -2.79
C LEU A 168 9.48 10.09 -2.52
N ASP A 169 9.77 11.06 -3.39
CA ASP A 169 8.93 12.26 -3.47
C ASP A 169 7.57 11.81 -4.00
N TYR A 170 6.55 11.87 -3.13
CA TYR A 170 5.20 11.48 -3.50
C TYR A 170 4.59 12.56 -4.39
N GLU A 171 4.70 12.37 -5.70
CA GLU A 171 3.69 12.89 -6.62
C GLU A 171 2.68 11.77 -6.92
N PRO A 172 1.40 11.92 -6.57
CA PRO A 172 0.39 10.97 -7.01
C PRO A 172 0.39 10.98 -8.53
N LYS A 173 0.90 9.91 -9.16
CA LYS A 173 0.74 9.70 -10.59
C LYS A 173 -0.75 9.73 -10.88
N SER A 174 -1.23 10.82 -11.49
CA SER A 174 -2.58 10.90 -11.99
C SER A 174 -2.80 9.68 -12.87
N TYR A 175 -3.88 8.95 -12.64
CA TYR A 175 -4.22 7.86 -13.53
C TYR A 175 -4.41 8.47 -14.91
N ASN A 176 -3.58 8.04 -15.87
CA ASN A 176 -3.78 8.43 -17.26
C ASN A 176 -5.23 8.09 -17.63
N LYS A 177 -6.02 9.12 -17.94
CA LYS A 177 -7.43 8.99 -18.29
C LYS A 177 -7.57 7.95 -19.38
N ARG A 178 -8.30 6.87 -19.10
CA ARG A 178 -8.58 5.79 -20.05
C ARG A 178 -9.96 6.00 -20.67
N PHE A 179 -10.08 5.67 -21.94
CA PHE A 179 -11.31 5.79 -22.73
C PHE A 179 -11.72 4.39 -23.15
N SER A 180 -12.88 3.93 -22.66
CA SER A 180 -13.48 2.67 -23.07
C SER A 180 -14.35 2.90 -24.29
N TYR A 181 -14.12 2.13 -25.35
CA TYR A 181 -14.84 2.21 -26.61
C TYR A 181 -15.69 0.96 -26.81
N TYR A 182 -16.85 1.13 -27.42
CA TYR A 182 -17.71 0.04 -27.89
C TYR A 182 -18.18 0.31 -29.32
N CYS A 183 -18.36 -0.75 -30.10
CA CYS A 183 -18.94 -0.62 -31.42
C CYS A 183 -20.45 -0.37 -31.29
N ALA A 184 -20.96 0.68 -31.93
CA ALA A 184 -22.36 1.09 -31.81
C ALA A 184 -23.29 0.43 -32.84
N CYS A 185 -22.82 -0.57 -33.60
CA CYS A 185 -23.65 -1.30 -34.55
C CYS A 185 -24.33 -2.51 -33.91
N ASP A 186 -25.33 -3.07 -34.59
CA ASP A 186 -26.09 -4.20 -34.07
C ASP A 186 -25.35 -5.54 -34.09
N TYR A 187 -24.33 -5.67 -34.94
CA TYR A 187 -23.60 -6.92 -35.16
C TYR A 187 -22.43 -7.12 -34.20
N TYR A 188 -21.77 -6.04 -33.77
CA TYR A 188 -20.54 -6.07 -32.98
C TYR A 188 -20.72 -5.52 -31.56
N LYS A 189 -21.91 -5.69 -30.95
CA LYS A 189 -22.23 -5.18 -29.59
C LYS A 189 -21.25 -5.62 -28.51
N ASN A 190 -20.55 -6.73 -28.72
CA ASN A 190 -19.56 -7.30 -27.79
C ASN A 190 -18.12 -6.80 -28.02
N VAL A 191 -17.86 -6.06 -29.10
CA VAL A 191 -16.52 -5.52 -29.38
C VAL A 191 -16.30 -4.26 -28.55
N LYS A 192 -15.48 -4.42 -27.50
CA LYS A 192 -15.11 -3.34 -26.57
C LYS A 192 -13.61 -3.36 -26.29
N PHE A 193 -13.00 -2.18 -26.18
CA PHE A 193 -11.58 -2.06 -25.82
C PHE A 193 -11.30 -0.72 -25.14
N THR A 194 -10.17 -0.61 -24.44
CA THR A 194 -9.80 0.59 -23.68
C THR A 194 -8.43 1.10 -24.12
N ILE A 195 -8.31 2.41 -24.38
CA ILE A 195 -7.05 3.05 -24.76
C ILE A 195 -6.76 4.29 -23.90
N SER A 196 -5.48 4.68 -23.80
CA SER A 196 -5.00 5.81 -22.98
C SER A 196 -5.08 7.17 -23.68
N LYS A 197 -5.42 7.22 -24.96
CA LYS A 197 -5.60 8.44 -25.75
C LYS A 197 -7.02 8.48 -26.29
N LYS A 198 -7.64 9.67 -26.31
CA LYS A 198 -8.94 9.85 -26.96
C LYS A 198 -8.73 9.86 -28.47
N LEU A 199 -9.25 8.86 -29.15
CA LEU A 199 -9.21 8.71 -30.62
C LEU A 199 -10.63 8.72 -31.20
N ASN A 200 -10.72 9.04 -32.50
CA ASN A 200 -11.89 8.80 -33.32
C ASN A 200 -11.64 7.53 -34.14
N ILE A 201 -12.38 6.45 -33.87
CA ILE A 201 -12.08 5.11 -34.37
C ILE A 201 -13.26 4.62 -35.21
N LEU A 202 -12.99 4.27 -36.47
CA LEU A 202 -13.97 3.70 -37.39
C LEU A 202 -13.80 2.18 -37.44
N CYS A 203 -14.89 1.43 -37.27
CA CYS A 203 -14.90 0.00 -37.59
C CYS A 203 -14.95 -0.16 -39.12
N LYS A 204 -13.96 -0.82 -39.72
CA LYS A 204 -13.97 -1.06 -41.17
C LYS A 204 -14.99 -2.12 -41.60
N ASP A 205 -15.44 -2.98 -40.69
CA ASP A 205 -16.38 -4.06 -41.01
C ASP A 205 -17.83 -3.56 -41.08
N CYS A 206 -18.25 -2.70 -40.15
CA CYS A 206 -19.61 -2.14 -40.14
C CYS A 206 -19.68 -0.66 -40.55
N ASN A 207 -18.53 -0.02 -40.83
CA ASN A 207 -18.42 1.40 -41.16
C ASN A 207 -19.06 2.35 -40.12
N VAL A 208 -19.13 1.93 -38.85
CA VAL A 208 -19.66 2.73 -37.73
C VAL A 208 -18.52 3.16 -36.83
N THR A 209 -18.56 4.41 -36.38
CA THR A 209 -17.61 4.96 -35.41
C THR A 209 -17.84 4.39 -34.02
N PHE A 210 -16.78 3.95 -33.36
CA PHE A 210 -16.82 3.51 -31.97
C PHE A 210 -17.22 4.67 -31.04
N LYS A 211 -18.11 4.40 -30.10
CA LYS A 211 -18.55 5.35 -29.08
C LYS A 211 -17.79 5.11 -27.77
N ILE A 212 -17.61 6.18 -27.00
CA ILE A 212 -16.96 6.12 -25.69
C ILE A 212 -18.04 5.81 -24.64
N GLU A 213 -17.80 4.82 -23.78
CA GLU A 213 -18.60 4.60 -22.56
C GLU A 213 -18.29 5.74 -21.58
N GLN A 214 -19.34 6.42 -21.10
CA GLN A 214 -19.22 7.47 -20.09
C GLN A 214 -18.80 6.92 -18.74
#